data_AF-A0A9E4D8B4-F1
#
_entry.id   AF-A0A9E4D8B4-F1
#
_cell.length_a   1.000
_cell.length_b   1.000
_cell.length_c   1.000
_cell.angle_alpha   90.00
_cell.angle_beta   90.00
_cell.angle_gamma   90.00
#
_symmetry.space_group_name_H-M   'P 1'
#
loop_
_entity.id
_entity.type
_entity.pdbx_description
1 polymer ?
#
loop_
_entity_poly.entity_id
_entity_poly.type
_entity_poly.pdbx_seq_one_letter_code
_entity_poly.pdbx_strand_id
1 'polypeptide(L)'
;MSVENEDDDNLDAEASEAEVESESEVDAEADAGPVSAGRPEPVEFHSTETHRKLRDQLDAEIQAFLAAGGSIEQVEPNVSARPPIITASVGDEVS
;
A
#
# COMPACT_ATOMS: atom_id res chain seq x y z
N MET A 1 -20.40 -54.03 17.88
CA MET A 1 -20.73 -54.22 16.45
C MET A 1 -21.36 -52.92 16.00
N SER A 2 -20.53 -52.03 15.45
CA SER A 2 -20.41 -51.78 14.00
C SER A 2 -21.46 -50.73 13.61
N VAL A 3 -21.14 -49.56 13.08
CA VAL A 3 -20.20 -49.26 12.00
C VAL A 3 -19.64 -47.83 12.15
N GLU A 4 -18.34 -47.68 11.89
CA GLU A 4 -17.72 -46.45 11.41
C GLU A 4 -18.34 -46.07 10.07
N ASN A 5 -18.69 -44.79 9.91
CA ASN A 5 -18.79 -44.16 8.59
C ASN A 5 -17.87 -42.93 8.64
N GLU A 6 -16.60 -43.17 8.29
CA GLU A 6 -15.80 -42.20 7.58
C GLU A 6 -16.50 -41.89 6.25
N ASP A 7 -16.94 -40.64 6.08
CA ASP A 7 -17.10 -40.01 4.77
C ASP A 7 -16.19 -38.76 4.81
N ASP A 8 -14.89 -39.06 4.91
CA ASP A 8 -13.80 -38.27 4.37
C ASP A 8 -13.81 -38.55 2.87
N ASP A 9 -14.52 -37.73 2.08
CA ASP A 9 -14.22 -37.58 0.67
C ASP A 9 -14.96 -36.36 0.08
N ASN A 10 -14.12 -35.48 -0.45
CA ASN A 10 -14.41 -34.52 -1.51
C ASN A 10 -14.83 -33.10 -1.10
N LEU A 11 -13.78 -32.35 -0.76
CA LEU A 11 -13.61 -30.93 -1.11
C LEU A 11 -14.01 -30.69 -2.57
N ASP A 12 -15.29 -30.43 -2.82
CA ASP A 12 -15.74 -29.88 -4.10
C ASP A 12 -15.27 -28.43 -4.16
N ALA A 13 -14.08 -28.29 -4.72
CA ALA A 13 -13.44 -27.04 -5.07
C ALA A 13 -14.20 -26.40 -6.24
N GLU A 14 -15.43 -25.96 -6.02
CA GLU A 14 -16.05 -24.97 -6.89
C GLU A 14 -15.52 -23.60 -6.45
N ALA A 15 -14.30 -23.33 -6.92
CA ALA A 15 -13.83 -21.98 -7.11
C ALA A 15 -14.87 -21.30 -8.01
N SER A 16 -15.84 -20.64 -7.39
CA SER A 16 -16.69 -19.69 -8.09
C SER A 16 -15.77 -18.55 -8.52
N GLU A 17 -15.20 -18.67 -9.71
CA GLU A 17 -14.67 -17.54 -10.45
C GLU A 17 -15.87 -16.65 -10.74
N ALA A 18 -16.19 -15.77 -9.79
CA ALA A 18 -17.01 -14.62 -10.05
C ALA A 18 -16.23 -13.77 -11.05
N GLU A 19 -16.45 -14.03 -12.34
CA GLU A 19 -16.16 -13.12 -13.43
C GLU A 19 -16.80 -11.78 -13.06
N VAL A 20 -15.99 -10.87 -12.52
CA VAL A 20 -16.38 -9.49 -12.26
C VAL A 20 -16.43 -8.79 -13.61
N GLU A 21 -17.56 -8.88 -14.29
CA GLU A 21 -17.87 -8.03 -15.43
C GLU A 21 -17.92 -6.58 -14.94
N SER A 22 -16.80 -5.88 -15.08
CA SER A 22 -16.70 -4.45 -14.79
C SER A 22 -17.30 -3.69 -15.97
N GLU A 23 -18.62 -3.57 -16.01
CA GLU A 23 -19.31 -2.63 -16.88
C GLU A 23 -19.12 -1.21 -16.32
N SER A 24 -18.09 -0.50 -16.81
CA SER A 24 -17.93 0.92 -16.52
C SER A 24 -18.87 1.73 -17.40
N GLU A 25 -20.09 1.95 -16.92
CA GLU A 25 -21.00 2.94 -17.46
C GLU A 25 -20.49 4.35 -17.13
N VAL A 26 -19.84 4.99 -18.11
CA VAL A 26 -19.46 6.40 -18.04
C VAL A 26 -20.68 7.26 -18.39
N ASP A 27 -21.50 7.56 -17.39
CA ASP A 27 -22.51 8.62 -17.48
C ASP A 27 -21.78 9.98 -17.47
N ALA A 28 -21.48 10.46 -18.67
CA ALA A 28 -20.76 11.69 -18.89
C ALA A 28 -21.72 12.87 -19.01
N GLU A 29 -22.31 13.34 -17.90
CA GLU A 29 -22.97 14.65 -17.87
C GLU A 29 -22.79 15.32 -16.49
N ALA A 30 -21.55 15.75 -16.20
CA ALA A 30 -21.27 16.71 -15.15
C ALA A 30 -21.00 18.09 -15.77
N ASP A 31 -22.08 18.85 -15.93
CA ASP A 31 -22.07 20.31 -16.04
C ASP A 31 -21.23 20.91 -14.91
N ALA A 32 -19.99 21.30 -15.22
CA ALA A 32 -19.14 22.06 -14.34
C ALA A 32 -18.38 23.11 -15.18
N GLY A 33 -18.62 24.38 -14.87
CA GLY A 33 -17.99 25.55 -15.51
C GLY A 33 -16.46 25.52 -15.51
N PRO A 34 -15.79 26.54 -16.07
CA PRO A 34 -14.40 26.46 -16.51
C PRO A 34 -13.43 26.20 -15.35
N VAL A 35 -13.17 24.92 -15.08
CA VAL A 35 -12.08 24.43 -14.26
C VAL A 35 -10.80 24.74 -15.03
N SER A 36 -10.00 25.63 -14.43
CA SER A 36 -8.64 25.95 -14.84
C SER A 36 -7.91 24.67 -15.23
N ALA A 37 -7.40 24.64 -16.47
CA ALA A 37 -6.65 23.52 -17.03
C ALA A 37 -5.37 23.29 -16.22
N GLY A 38 -5.51 22.56 -15.10
CA GLY A 38 -4.42 21.88 -14.45
C GLY A 38 -3.86 20.89 -15.45
N ARG A 39 -2.61 21.10 -15.83
CA ARG A 39 -1.80 20.18 -16.63
C ARG A 39 -2.12 18.74 -16.20
N PRO A 40 -2.47 17.82 -17.11
CA PRO A 40 -2.63 16.43 -16.74
C PRO A 40 -1.25 15.94 -16.30
N GLU A 41 -1.03 15.87 -14.99
CA GLU A 41 0.02 15.05 -14.43
C GLU A 41 -0.18 13.65 -15.03
N PRO A 42 0.86 13.03 -15.60
CA PRO A 42 0.72 11.69 -16.13
C PRO A 42 0.25 10.81 -14.98
N VAL A 43 -0.98 10.33 -15.06
CA VAL A 43 -1.49 9.32 -14.15
C VAL A 43 -0.64 8.09 -14.47
N GLU A 44 0.43 7.89 -13.71
CA GLU A 44 1.29 6.74 -13.88
C GLU A 44 0.44 5.52 -13.52
N PHE A 45 -0.12 4.87 -14.53
CA PHE A 45 -0.82 3.61 -14.40
C PHE A 45 0.20 2.53 -14.05
N HIS A 46 0.68 2.55 -12.81
CA HIS A 46 1.34 1.41 -12.21
C HIS A 46 0.31 0.28 -12.23
N SER A 47 0.53 -0.73 -13.07
CA SER A 47 -0.35 -1.90 -13.16
C SER A 47 -0.59 -2.44 -11.74
N THR A 48 -1.80 -2.93 -11.46
CA THR A 48 -2.15 -3.49 -10.15
C THR A 48 -1.15 -4.55 -9.68
N GLU A 49 -0.50 -5.25 -10.62
CA GLU A 49 0.60 -6.17 -10.39
C GLU A 49 1.86 -5.52 -9.79
N THR A 50 2.26 -4.33 -10.24
CA THR A 50 3.45 -3.65 -9.71
C THR A 50 3.21 -3.18 -8.28
N HIS A 51 1.99 -2.74 -7.96
CA HIS A 51 1.59 -2.42 -6.58
C HIS A 51 1.58 -3.66 -5.67
N ARG A 52 1.14 -4.82 -6.17
CA ARG A 52 1.24 -6.09 -5.43
C ARG A 52 2.70 -6.42 -5.11
N LYS A 53 3.56 -6.39 -6.12
CA LYS A 53 5.00 -6.65 -5.95
C LYS A 53 5.66 -5.68 -4.97
N LEU A 54 5.29 -4.40 -5.02
CA LEU A 54 5.78 -3.39 -4.08
C LEU A 54 5.36 -3.70 -2.65
N ARG A 55 4.10 -4.11 -2.44
CA ARG A 55 3.61 -4.55 -1.13
C ARG A 55 4.37 -5.77 -0.62
N ASP A 56 4.54 -6.79 -1.44
CA ASP A 56 5.24 -8.01 -1.05
C ASP A 56 6.69 -7.72 -0.62
N GLN A 57 7.36 -6.82 -1.33
CA GLN A 57 8.71 -6.36 -0.97
C GLN A 57 8.71 -5.61 0.37
N LEU A 58 7.80 -4.67 0.55
CA LEU A 58 7.66 -3.92 1.80
C LEU A 58 7.40 -4.84 2.99
N ASP A 59 6.51 -5.83 2.84
CA ASP A 59 6.20 -6.80 3.88
C ASP A 59 7.44 -7.63 4.26
N ALA A 60 8.24 -8.04 3.28
CA ALA A 60 9.50 -8.75 3.53
C ALA A 60 10.52 -7.88 4.28
N GLU A 61 10.66 -6.61 3.91
CA GLU A 61 11.56 -5.66 4.57
C GLU A 61 11.13 -5.37 6.01
N ILE A 62 9.83 -5.18 6.24
CA ILE A 62 9.26 -4.99 7.59
C ILE A 62 9.55 -6.21 8.46
N GLN A 63 9.30 -7.41 7.96
CA GLN A 63 9.58 -8.64 8.70
C GLN A 63 11.06 -8.78 9.06
N ALA A 64 11.96 -8.48 8.11
CA ALA A 64 13.40 -8.50 8.36
C ALA A 64 13.81 -7.49 9.44
N PHE A 65 13.25 -6.29 9.42
CA PHE A 65 13.50 -5.26 10.42
C PHE A 65 13.03 -5.68 11.83
N LEU A 66 11.83 -6.26 11.93
CA LEU A 66 11.29 -6.77 13.19
C LEU A 66 12.12 -7.95 13.72
N ALA A 67 12.54 -8.87 12.84
CA ALA A 67 13.40 -10.01 13.20
C ALA A 67 14.79 -9.57 13.68
N ALA A 68 15.31 -8.45 13.15
CA ALA A 68 16.56 -7.84 13.61
C ALA A 68 16.42 -7.15 14.99
N GLY A 69 15.21 -7.12 15.57
CA GLY A 69 14.92 -6.49 16.85
C GLY A 69 14.53 -5.01 16.74
N GLY A 70 14.24 -4.53 15.53
CA GLY A 70 13.68 -3.19 15.31
C GLY A 70 12.24 -3.09 15.82
N SER A 71 11.82 -1.88 16.18
CA SER A 71 10.45 -1.57 16.62
C SER A 71 9.88 -0.43 15.77
N ILE A 72 8.62 -0.56 15.36
CA ILE A 72 7.90 0.46 14.59
C ILE A 72 6.93 1.16 15.54
N GLU A 73 7.05 2.48 15.66
CA GLU A 73 6.21 3.30 16.52
C GLU A 73 5.26 4.18 15.68
N GLN A 74 4.01 4.27 16.12
CA GLN A 74 3.05 5.18 15.52
C GLN A 74 3.23 6.57 16.14
N VAL A 75 3.49 7.56 15.30
CA VAL A 75 3.68 8.94 15.73
C VAL A 75 2.35 9.70 15.68
N GLU A 76 2.10 10.57 16.66
CA GLU A 76 0.93 11.45 16.64
C GLU A 76 0.96 12.41 15.44
N PRO A 77 -0.21 12.75 14.85
CA PRO A 77 -0.29 13.55 13.63
C PRO A 77 0.25 14.99 13.78
N ASN A 78 0.38 15.49 15.02
CA ASN A 78 0.89 16.84 15.29
C ASN A 78 2.42 16.90 15.47
N VAL A 79 3.12 15.76 15.39
CA VAL A 79 4.58 15.70 15.52
C VAL A 79 5.19 16.01 14.15
N SER A 80 5.46 17.29 13.93
CA SER A 80 6.29 17.71 12.81
C SER A 80 7.75 17.42 13.15
N ALA A 81 8.48 16.75 12.25
CA ALA A 81 9.92 16.62 12.36
C ALA A 81 10.53 18.02 12.41
N ARG A 82 11.02 18.45 13.58
CA ARG A 82 11.75 19.71 13.69
C ARG A 82 13.02 19.54 12.85
N PRO A 83 13.25 20.37 11.82
CA PRO A 83 14.45 20.25 11.02
C PRO A 83 15.68 20.36 11.93
N PRO A 84 16.74 19.57 11.68
CA PRO A 84 17.95 19.68 12.48
C PRO A 84 18.47 21.11 12.36
N ILE A 85 18.67 21.76 13.51
CA ILE A 85 19.33 23.07 13.54
C ILE A 85 20.79 22.80 13.27
N ILE A 86 21.20 22.97 12.01
CA ILE A 86 22.62 22.98 11.65
C ILE A 86 23.17 24.32 12.15
N THR A 87 23.44 24.43 13.45
CA THR A 87 24.39 25.44 13.91
C THR A 87 25.73 24.97 13.37
N ALA A 88 26.14 25.49 12.20
CA ALA A 88 27.50 25.35 11.74
C ALA A 88 28.39 25.67 12.93
N SER A 89 29.13 24.68 13.42
CA SER A 89 30.02 24.82 14.54
C SER A 89 31.01 25.92 14.18
N VAL A 90 30.80 27.10 14.74
CA VAL A 90 31.78 28.16 14.87
C VAL A 90 32.95 27.53 15.63
N GLY A 91 33.96 27.10 14.87
CA GLY A 91 35.08 26.34 15.39
C GLY A 91 36.08 26.00 14.32
N ASP A 92 36.69 27.03 13.71
CA ASP A 92 38.15 27.09 13.48
C ASP A 92 38.54 28.51 13.02
N GLU A 93 38.38 29.51 13.89
CA GLU A 93 39.05 30.80 13.71
C GLU A 93 39.48 31.32 15.08
N VAL A 94 40.59 30.78 15.59
CA VAL A 94 41.41 31.42 16.63
C VAL A 94 42.89 31.10 16.40
N SER A 95 43.57 32.11 15.84
CA SER A 95 44.99 32.50 15.98
C SER A 95 46.12 31.49 15.73
#